data_AF-J9EJD2-F1
#
_entry.id   AF-J9EJD2-F1
#
_cell.length_a   1.000
_cell.length_b   1.000
_cell.length_c   1.000
_cell.angle_alpha   90.00
_cell.angle_beta   90.00
_cell.angle_gamma   90.00
#
_symmetry.space_group_name_H-M   'P 1'
#
loop_
_entity.id
_entity.type
_entity.pdbx_description
1 polymer ?
#
loop_
_entity_poly.entity_id
_entity_poly.type
_entity_poly.pdbx_seq_one_letter_code
_entity_poly.pdbx_strand_id
1 'polypeptide(L)'
;MGKTNPLGTEEYAYFAKRVIYAYEQALLCLGYYPDMWYEAALFQQQAAAVLAEKGDVKLAATMNTDIIQLFERAIGGLLKESQLLFFAYADYEEERMKFDNVKKIYDRLLAIETADPTLAYIQLMKFVRRTEGVQYARAIFKRARQDSRCKFHIFVASALMEYYCSKDTDIAIRVFDMGLKKYGDEPEYALAYVDFLSHLN
;
A
#
# COMPACT_ATOMS: atom_id res chain seq x y z
N MET A 1 13.75 10.50 17.50
CA MET A 1 14.52 11.62 18.08
C MET A 1 15.27 12.32 16.95
N GLY A 2 15.12 13.64 16.75
CA GLY A 2 15.83 14.37 15.66
C GLY A 2 15.00 15.38 14.87
N LYS A 3 13.68 15.49 15.11
CA LYS A 3 12.78 16.41 14.39
C LYS A 3 12.77 17.85 14.93
N THR A 4 13.49 18.12 16.00
CA THR A 4 13.71 19.48 16.51
C THR A 4 14.78 20.17 15.66
N ASN A 5 14.67 21.49 15.42
CA ASN A 5 15.69 22.31 14.75
C ASN A 5 16.60 23.02 15.79
N PRO A 6 17.50 22.31 16.50
CA PRO A 6 18.30 22.91 17.58
C PRO A 6 19.33 23.91 17.08
N LEU A 7 19.64 23.92 15.77
CA LEU A 7 20.55 24.90 15.18
C LEU A 7 19.83 26.19 14.72
N GLY A 8 18.50 26.25 14.81
CA GLY A 8 17.73 27.43 14.42
C GLY A 8 17.94 27.86 12.96
N THR A 9 18.31 26.94 12.06
CA THR A 9 18.68 27.28 10.69
C THR A 9 17.48 27.84 9.92
N GLU A 10 17.65 29.01 9.31
CA GLU A 10 16.60 29.68 8.52
C GLU A 10 16.28 28.90 7.24
N GLU A 11 17.31 28.28 6.63
CA GLU A 11 17.16 27.52 5.40
C GLU A 11 16.70 26.07 5.67
N TYR A 12 15.46 25.78 5.30
CA TYR A 12 14.82 24.48 5.58
C TYR A 12 15.50 23.31 4.87
N ALA A 13 16.06 23.53 3.68
CA ALA A 13 16.80 22.51 2.92
C ALA A 13 17.97 21.93 3.73
N TYR A 14 18.70 22.78 4.45
CA TYR A 14 19.82 22.35 5.28
C TYR A 14 19.37 21.50 6.48
N PHE A 15 18.28 21.90 7.12
CA PHE A 15 17.64 21.11 8.18
C PHE A 15 17.24 19.72 7.66
N ALA A 16 16.51 19.68 6.53
CA ALA A 16 16.06 18.42 5.92
C ALA A 16 17.23 17.50 5.60
N LYS A 17 18.30 18.02 4.99
CA LYS A 17 19.51 17.25 4.66
C LYS A 17 20.16 16.60 5.89
N ARG A 18 20.20 17.29 7.03
CA ARG A 18 20.76 16.74 8.28
C ARG A 18 19.91 15.60 8.84
N VAL A 19 18.60 15.75 8.82
CA VAL A 19 17.68 14.70 9.29
C VAL A 19 17.75 13.48 8.37
N ILE A 20 17.80 13.68 7.05
CA ILE A 20 17.98 12.60 6.07
C ILE A 20 19.29 11.85 6.31
N TYR A 21 20.39 12.57 6.56
CA TYR A 21 21.67 11.94 6.87
C TYR A 21 21.59 11.07 8.15
N ALA A 22 20.91 11.54 9.18
CA ALA A 22 20.69 10.75 10.39
C ALA A 22 19.88 9.47 10.12
N TYR A 23 18.85 9.54 9.28
CA TYR A 23 18.12 8.34 8.83
C TYR A 23 19.03 7.38 8.05
N GLU A 24 19.85 7.86 7.11
CA GLU A 24 20.79 6.99 6.37
C GLU A 24 21.77 6.29 7.31
N GLN A 25 22.30 6.98 8.34
CA GLN A 25 23.15 6.33 9.35
C GLN A 25 22.38 5.28 10.15
N ALA A 26 21.13 5.58 10.54
CA ALA A 26 20.30 4.64 11.27
C ALA A 26 19.98 3.39 10.45
N LEU A 27 19.72 3.53 9.14
CA LEU A 27 19.43 2.41 8.24
C LEU A 27 20.62 1.45 8.05
N LEU A 28 21.86 1.88 8.28
CA LEU A 28 23.02 0.99 8.29
C LEU A 28 22.98 -0.02 9.44
N CYS A 29 22.45 0.39 10.59
CA CYS A 29 22.38 -0.45 11.79
C CYS A 29 21.01 -1.10 11.99
N LEU A 30 19.94 -0.43 11.53
CA LEU A 30 18.54 -0.79 11.76
C LEU A 30 17.80 -1.07 10.45
N GLY A 31 18.50 -1.46 9.39
CA GLY A 31 17.92 -1.66 8.06
C GLY A 31 16.92 -2.81 7.94
N TYR A 32 16.81 -3.70 8.94
CA TYR A 32 15.80 -4.76 8.98
C TYR A 32 14.48 -4.33 9.64
N TYR A 33 14.37 -3.08 10.09
CA TYR A 33 13.19 -2.54 10.75
C TYR A 33 12.36 -1.70 9.75
N PRO A 34 11.17 -2.17 9.30
CA PRO A 34 10.40 -1.47 8.27
C PRO A 34 9.92 -0.07 8.64
N ASP A 35 9.62 0.15 9.92
CA ASP A 35 9.30 1.45 10.50
C ASP A 35 10.41 2.49 10.24
N MET A 36 11.68 2.11 10.33
CA MET A 36 12.81 3.03 10.06
C MET A 36 12.82 3.51 8.61
N TRP A 37 12.55 2.63 7.66
CA TRP A 37 12.44 3.01 6.24
C TRP A 37 11.19 3.83 5.97
N TYR A 38 10.06 3.45 6.55
CA TYR A 38 8.80 4.17 6.42
C TYR A 38 8.91 5.60 6.98
N GLU A 39 9.47 5.77 8.17
CA GLU A 39 9.69 7.08 8.79
C GLU A 39 10.65 7.96 7.97
N ALA A 40 11.73 7.37 7.45
CA ALA A 40 12.67 8.08 6.60
C ALA A 40 12.00 8.59 5.31
N ALA A 41 11.21 7.73 4.65
CA ALA A 41 10.45 8.10 3.46
C ALA A 41 9.40 9.18 3.76
N LEU A 42 8.61 9.00 4.84
CA LEU A 42 7.59 9.96 5.25
C LEU A 42 8.20 11.33 5.57
N PHE A 43 9.34 11.37 6.24
CA PHE A 43 10.05 12.62 6.49
C PHE A 43 10.48 13.30 5.18
N GLN A 44 11.08 12.54 4.25
CA GLN A 44 11.49 13.10 2.95
C GLN A 44 10.29 13.62 2.15
N GLN A 45 9.14 12.94 2.18
CA GLN A 45 7.91 13.40 1.54
C GLN A 45 7.42 14.73 2.12
N GLN A 46 7.35 14.83 3.45
CA GLN A 46 6.99 16.07 4.14
C GLN A 46 7.96 17.20 3.81
N ALA A 47 9.26 16.91 3.81
CA ALA A 47 10.27 17.89 3.45
C ALA A 47 10.14 18.34 1.99
N ALA A 48 9.75 17.46 1.08
CA ALA A 48 9.60 17.79 -0.34
C ALA A 48 8.41 18.72 -0.55
N ALA A 49 7.30 18.49 0.17
CA ALA A 49 6.14 19.36 0.19
C ALA A 49 6.51 20.77 0.71
N VAL A 50 7.18 20.86 1.85
CA VAL A 50 7.60 22.16 2.44
C VAL A 50 8.55 22.92 1.50
N LEU A 51 9.48 22.23 0.84
CA LEU A 51 10.37 22.87 -0.14
C LEU A 51 9.60 23.40 -1.36
N ALA A 52 8.64 22.63 -1.87
CA ALA A 52 7.80 23.07 -2.97
C ALA A 52 6.97 24.32 -2.59
N GLU A 53 6.38 24.35 -1.39
CA GLU A 53 5.65 25.51 -0.86
C GLU A 53 6.53 26.76 -0.74
N LYS A 54 7.81 26.59 -0.40
CA LYS A 54 8.79 27.67 -0.32
C LYS A 54 9.36 28.11 -1.66
N GLY A 55 8.96 27.48 -2.76
CA GLY A 55 9.41 27.80 -4.12
C GLY A 55 10.63 27.01 -4.60
N ASP A 56 11.19 26.12 -3.77
CA ASP A 56 12.35 25.28 -4.09
C ASP A 56 11.94 24.03 -4.90
N VAL A 57 11.18 24.23 -5.97
CA VAL A 57 10.55 23.16 -6.78
C VAL A 57 11.59 22.18 -7.35
N LYS A 58 12.77 22.66 -7.74
CA LYS A 58 13.86 21.81 -8.26
C LYS A 58 14.35 20.83 -7.19
N LEU A 59 14.56 21.30 -5.97
CA LEU A 59 15.04 20.46 -4.87
C LEU A 59 13.95 19.47 -4.42
N ALA A 60 12.68 19.91 -4.39
CA ALA A 60 11.55 19.03 -4.15
C ALA A 60 11.47 17.90 -5.19
N ALA A 61 11.69 18.21 -6.48
CA ALA A 61 11.71 17.20 -7.55
C ALA A 61 12.87 16.20 -7.40
N THR A 62 14.06 16.66 -7.02
CA THR A 62 15.19 15.77 -6.69
C THR A 62 14.83 14.85 -5.52
N MET A 63 14.27 15.41 -4.44
CA MET A 63 13.92 14.61 -3.27
C MET A 63 12.82 13.58 -3.56
N ASN A 64 11.88 13.89 -4.45
CA ASN A 64 10.93 12.88 -4.95
C ASN A 64 11.60 11.71 -5.65
N THR A 65 12.73 11.94 -6.33
CA THR A 65 13.52 10.87 -6.95
C THR A 65 14.27 10.06 -5.88
N ASP A 66 14.79 10.72 -4.86
CA ASP A 66 15.48 10.09 -3.73
C ASP A 66 14.53 9.21 -2.90
N ILE A 67 13.27 9.64 -2.70
CA ILE A 67 12.23 8.84 -2.02
C ILE A 67 11.96 7.54 -2.76
N ILE A 68 11.84 7.60 -4.10
CA ILE A 68 11.66 6.41 -4.95
C ILE A 68 12.86 5.48 -4.79
N GLN A 69 14.08 6.01 -4.85
CA GLN A 69 15.30 5.22 -4.67
C GLN A 69 15.39 4.60 -3.28
N LEU A 70 14.93 5.30 -2.23
CA LEU A 70 14.88 4.79 -0.87
C LEU A 70 13.93 3.58 -0.77
N PHE A 71 12.72 3.69 -1.33
CA PHE A 71 11.79 2.56 -1.39
C PHE A 71 12.36 1.39 -2.20
N GLU A 72 12.91 1.64 -3.38
CA GLU A 72 13.53 0.61 -4.23
C GLU A 72 14.68 -0.11 -3.52
N ARG A 73 15.52 0.62 -2.76
CA ARG A 73 16.55 0.03 -1.91
C ARG A 73 15.96 -0.86 -0.82
N ALA A 74 14.87 -0.44 -0.19
CA ALA A 74 14.23 -1.20 0.87
C ALA A 74 13.67 -2.53 0.35
N ILE A 75 12.81 -2.48 -0.68
CA ILE A 75 12.13 -3.67 -1.23
C ILE A 75 13.02 -4.48 -2.20
N GLY A 76 14.13 -3.92 -2.66
CA GLY A 76 15.18 -4.63 -3.42
C GLY A 76 16.26 -5.25 -2.56
N GLY A 77 16.39 -4.81 -1.30
CA GLY A 77 17.43 -5.24 -0.37
C GLY A 77 16.87 -6.01 0.82
N LEU A 78 17.03 -5.41 2.00
CA LEU A 78 16.79 -6.06 3.29
C LEU A 78 15.32 -6.39 3.54
N LEU A 79 14.40 -5.59 2.99
CA LEU A 79 12.97 -5.65 3.27
C LEU A 79 12.16 -6.12 2.07
N LYS A 80 12.72 -7.04 1.29
CA LYS A 80 12.14 -7.59 0.07
C LYS A 80 10.77 -8.25 0.23
N GLU A 81 10.38 -8.67 1.44
CA GLU A 81 9.05 -9.26 1.71
C GLU A 81 8.15 -8.36 2.58
N SER A 82 8.59 -7.13 2.90
CA SER A 82 7.85 -6.23 3.78
C SER A 82 6.65 -5.61 3.07
N GLN A 83 5.47 -6.24 3.19
CA GLN A 83 4.24 -5.72 2.58
C GLN A 83 3.94 -4.26 2.96
N LEU A 84 4.27 -3.86 4.19
CA LEU A 84 4.13 -2.47 4.65
C LEU A 84 4.85 -1.49 3.72
N LEU A 85 6.10 -1.78 3.33
CA LEU A 85 6.87 -0.89 2.48
C LEU A 85 6.43 -0.94 1.02
N PHE A 86 5.95 -2.09 0.54
CA PHE A 86 5.30 -2.14 -0.78
C PHE A 86 4.06 -1.26 -0.82
N PHE A 87 3.21 -1.30 0.22
CA PHE A 87 1.99 -0.47 0.28
C PHE A 87 2.34 1.00 0.41
N ALA A 88 3.26 1.38 1.30
CA ALA A 88 3.69 2.77 1.44
C ALA A 88 4.29 3.34 0.14
N TYR A 89 5.04 2.53 -0.60
CA TYR A 89 5.58 2.93 -1.90
C TYR A 89 4.50 3.04 -2.97
N ALA A 90 3.56 2.08 -3.01
CA ALA A 90 2.41 2.12 -3.90
C ALA A 90 1.53 3.37 -3.65
N ASP A 91 1.24 3.69 -2.39
CA ASP A 91 0.46 4.87 -2.01
C ASP A 91 1.18 6.16 -2.44
N TYR A 92 2.50 6.23 -2.24
CA TYR A 92 3.31 7.37 -2.68
C TYR A 92 3.30 7.57 -4.21
N GLU A 93 3.32 6.49 -5.00
CA GLU A 93 3.17 6.57 -6.45
C GLU A 93 1.71 6.88 -6.87
N GLU A 94 0.70 6.40 -6.13
CA GLU A 94 -0.72 6.72 -6.35
C GLU A 94 -0.99 8.22 -6.15
N GLU A 95 -0.49 8.82 -5.06
CA GLU A 95 -0.60 10.26 -4.77
C GLU A 95 0.00 11.14 -5.88
N ARG A 96 1.02 10.62 -6.56
CA ARG A 96 1.70 11.28 -7.69
C ARG A 96 1.07 10.94 -9.05
N MET A 97 -0.09 10.27 -9.04
CA MET A 97 -0.84 9.83 -10.22
C MET A 97 -0.01 8.92 -11.14
N LYS A 98 0.93 8.15 -10.59
CA LYS A 98 1.78 7.20 -11.32
C LYS A 98 1.19 5.79 -11.26
N PHE A 99 -0.04 5.65 -11.74
CA PHE A 99 -0.83 4.42 -11.63
C PHE A 99 -0.18 3.18 -12.27
N ASP A 100 0.60 3.35 -13.33
CA ASP A 100 1.35 2.23 -13.93
C ASP A 100 2.47 1.73 -13.03
N ASN A 101 3.09 2.61 -12.25
CA ASN A 101 4.10 2.21 -11.27
C ASN A 101 3.47 1.48 -10.08
N VAL A 102 2.30 1.94 -9.61
CA VAL A 102 1.51 1.26 -8.57
C VAL A 102 1.26 -0.20 -8.96
N LYS A 103 0.78 -0.44 -10.19
CA LYS A 103 0.54 -1.82 -10.71
C LYS A 103 1.82 -2.65 -10.72
N LYS A 104 2.96 -2.09 -11.16
CA LYS A 104 4.27 -2.78 -11.15
C LYS A 104 4.73 -3.13 -9.74
N ILE A 105 4.51 -2.25 -8.76
CA ILE A 105 4.86 -2.50 -7.34
C ILE A 105 4.05 -3.68 -6.81
N TYR A 106 2.73 -3.70 -7.04
CA TYR A 106 1.89 -4.83 -6.64
C TYR A 106 2.24 -6.12 -7.38
N ASP A 107 2.50 -6.08 -8.69
CA ASP A 107 2.92 -7.27 -9.45
C ASP A 107 4.23 -7.85 -8.92
N ARG A 108 5.19 -6.99 -8.53
CA ARG A 108 6.42 -7.42 -7.88
C ARG A 108 6.16 -8.09 -6.53
N LEU A 109 5.26 -7.54 -5.71
CA LEU A 109 4.88 -8.17 -4.43
C LEU A 109 4.20 -9.53 -4.64
N LEU A 110 3.28 -9.62 -5.61
CA LEU A 110 2.54 -10.85 -5.91
C LEU A 110 3.44 -11.96 -6.47
N ALA A 111 4.55 -11.59 -7.11
CA ALA A 111 5.56 -12.54 -7.60
C ALA A 111 6.39 -13.19 -6.49
N ILE A 112 6.35 -12.67 -5.25
CA ILE A 112 7.08 -13.26 -4.12
C ILE A 112 6.32 -14.51 -3.65
N GLU A 113 6.86 -15.70 -3.92
CA GLU A 113 6.19 -16.98 -3.65
C GLU A 113 5.90 -17.22 -2.16
N THR A 114 6.82 -16.79 -1.29
CA THR A 114 6.76 -16.96 0.18
C THR A 114 5.77 -16.03 0.87
N ALA A 115 5.34 -14.95 0.23
CA ALA A 115 4.42 -13.98 0.80
C ALA A 115 2.96 -14.44 0.69
N ASP A 116 2.15 -14.15 1.71
CA ASP A 116 0.68 -14.29 1.62
C ASP A 116 0.13 -13.16 0.72
N PRO A 117 -0.37 -13.43 -0.48
CA PRO A 117 -0.77 -12.40 -1.42
C PRO A 117 -2.18 -11.84 -1.12
N THR A 118 -2.90 -12.39 -0.13
CA THR A 118 -4.31 -12.06 0.10
C THR A 118 -4.52 -10.57 0.32
N LEU A 119 -3.74 -9.97 1.22
CA LEU A 119 -3.84 -8.54 1.53
C LEU A 119 -3.38 -7.68 0.32
N ALA A 120 -2.33 -8.09 -0.37
CA ALA A 120 -1.84 -7.41 -1.56
C ALA A 120 -2.90 -7.37 -2.67
N TYR A 121 -3.61 -8.48 -2.91
CA TYR A 121 -4.74 -8.51 -3.84
C TYR A 121 -5.90 -7.62 -3.40
N ILE A 122 -6.23 -7.58 -2.10
CA ILE A 122 -7.27 -6.69 -1.59
C ILE A 122 -6.93 -5.22 -1.85
N GLN A 123 -5.68 -4.82 -1.55
CA GLN A 123 -5.24 -3.45 -1.79
C GLN A 123 -5.19 -3.10 -3.27
N LEU A 124 -4.64 -3.99 -4.11
CA LEU A 124 -4.63 -3.82 -5.57
C LEU A 124 -6.07 -3.72 -6.13
N MET A 125 -6.99 -4.55 -5.66
CA MET A 125 -8.39 -4.54 -6.09
C MET A 125 -9.07 -3.21 -5.71
N LYS A 126 -8.83 -2.70 -4.51
CA LYS A 126 -9.33 -1.38 -4.06
C LYS A 126 -8.76 -0.24 -4.89
N PHE A 127 -7.46 -0.26 -5.15
CA PHE A 127 -6.78 0.70 -6.02
C PHE A 127 -7.43 0.72 -7.41
N VAL A 128 -7.48 -0.43 -8.09
CA VAL A 128 -8.04 -0.56 -9.44
C VAL A 128 -9.52 -0.16 -9.47
N ARG A 129 -10.29 -0.47 -8.42
CA ARG A 129 -11.70 -0.03 -8.34
C ARG A 129 -11.83 1.49 -8.35
N ARG A 130 -10.95 2.18 -7.62
CA ARG A 130 -10.96 3.64 -7.45
C ARG A 130 -10.43 4.38 -8.68
N THR A 131 -9.47 3.80 -9.40
CA THR A 131 -8.81 4.45 -10.54
C THR A 131 -9.32 4.02 -11.92
N GLU A 132 -9.69 2.74 -12.08
CA GLU A 132 -10.05 2.16 -13.38
C GLU A 132 -11.51 1.63 -13.43
N GLY A 133 -12.12 1.37 -12.27
CA GLY A 133 -13.53 1.03 -12.14
C GLY A 133 -13.83 -0.46 -11.88
N VAL A 134 -15.13 -0.79 -11.82
CA VAL A 134 -15.62 -2.09 -11.32
C VAL A 134 -15.16 -3.28 -12.17
N GLN A 135 -15.12 -3.12 -13.49
CA GLN A 135 -14.78 -4.23 -14.39
C GLN A 135 -13.33 -4.70 -14.19
N TYR A 136 -12.40 -3.77 -14.04
CA TYR A 136 -10.99 -4.08 -13.78
C TYR A 136 -10.80 -4.65 -12.37
N ALA A 137 -11.53 -4.15 -11.37
CA ALA A 137 -11.47 -4.70 -10.01
C ALA A 137 -11.95 -6.17 -9.97
N ARG A 138 -13.01 -6.52 -10.73
CA ARG A 138 -13.46 -7.91 -10.90
C ARG A 138 -12.41 -8.79 -11.59
N ALA A 139 -11.61 -8.24 -12.51
CA ALA A 139 -10.49 -8.95 -13.11
C ALA A 139 -9.39 -9.26 -12.08
N ILE A 140 -9.08 -8.33 -11.18
CA ILE A 140 -8.17 -8.58 -10.04
C ILE A 140 -8.72 -9.67 -9.12
N PHE A 141 -10.01 -9.61 -8.77
CA PHE A 141 -10.66 -10.66 -7.99
C PHE A 141 -10.57 -12.04 -8.67
N LYS A 142 -10.79 -12.10 -10.00
CA LYS A 142 -10.61 -13.32 -10.78
C LYS A 142 -9.18 -13.86 -10.68
N ARG A 143 -8.17 -12.99 -10.83
CA ARG A 143 -6.76 -13.37 -10.67
C ARG A 143 -6.46 -13.88 -9.26
N ALA A 144 -6.94 -13.19 -8.23
CA ALA A 144 -6.73 -13.59 -6.85
C ALA A 144 -7.32 -14.97 -6.52
N ARG A 145 -8.49 -15.31 -7.09
CA ARG A 145 -9.10 -16.65 -6.93
C ARG A 145 -8.30 -17.79 -7.56
N GLN A 146 -7.45 -17.48 -8.54
CA GLN A 146 -6.60 -18.46 -9.22
C GLN A 146 -5.27 -18.68 -8.49
N ASP A 147 -4.90 -17.80 -7.56
CA ASP A 147 -3.75 -17.97 -6.70
C ASP A 147 -4.12 -18.87 -5.50
N SER A 148 -3.47 -20.02 -5.39
CA SER A 148 -3.74 -21.00 -4.33
C SER A 148 -3.34 -20.52 -2.93
N ARG A 149 -2.47 -19.50 -2.84
CA ARG A 149 -2.01 -18.92 -1.58
C ARG A 149 -3.03 -17.98 -0.96
N CYS A 150 -4.02 -17.52 -1.74
CA CYS A 150 -5.06 -16.61 -1.26
C CYS A 150 -6.00 -17.27 -0.24
N LYS A 151 -6.31 -16.51 0.81
CA LYS A 151 -7.28 -16.86 1.87
C LYS A 151 -8.64 -16.21 1.62
N PHE A 152 -9.63 -16.60 2.43
CA PHE A 152 -11.04 -16.18 2.28
C PHE A 152 -11.26 -14.66 2.28
N HIS A 153 -10.40 -13.86 2.92
CA HIS A 153 -10.54 -12.41 3.06
C HIS A 153 -10.75 -11.69 1.72
N ILE A 154 -10.22 -12.22 0.61
CA ILE A 154 -10.43 -11.64 -0.72
C ILE A 154 -11.89 -11.71 -1.17
N PHE A 155 -12.63 -12.76 -0.81
CA PHE A 155 -14.05 -12.91 -1.10
C PHE A 155 -14.86 -11.90 -0.31
N VAL A 156 -14.59 -11.77 0.98
CA VAL A 156 -15.22 -10.78 1.87
C VAL A 156 -15.01 -9.38 1.31
N ALA A 157 -13.75 -9.01 1.02
CA ALA A 157 -13.42 -7.71 0.47
C ALA A 157 -14.11 -7.43 -0.88
N SER A 158 -14.16 -8.42 -1.77
CA SER A 158 -14.82 -8.27 -3.08
C SER A 158 -16.33 -8.12 -2.94
N ALA A 159 -16.98 -8.89 -2.06
CA ALA A 159 -18.41 -8.80 -1.85
C ALA A 159 -18.82 -7.46 -1.24
N LEU A 160 -18.11 -7.00 -0.19
CA LEU A 160 -18.36 -5.70 0.44
C LEU A 160 -18.11 -4.53 -0.53
N MET A 161 -17.14 -4.67 -1.44
CA MET A 161 -16.90 -3.65 -2.47
C MET A 161 -18.07 -3.57 -3.48
N GLU A 162 -18.66 -4.70 -3.86
CA GLU A 162 -19.86 -4.70 -4.72
C GLU A 162 -21.06 -4.07 -4.01
N TYR A 163 -21.27 -4.43 -2.75
CA TYR A 163 -22.35 -3.87 -1.95
C TYR A 163 -22.20 -2.37 -1.71
N TYR A 164 -21.07 -1.93 -1.16
CA TYR A 164 -20.91 -0.53 -0.76
C TYR A 164 -20.66 0.41 -1.94
N CYS A 165 -19.86 0.00 -2.93
CA CYS A 165 -19.46 0.86 -4.05
C CYS A 165 -20.36 0.71 -5.28
N SER A 166 -20.76 -0.52 -5.64
CA SER A 166 -21.62 -0.76 -6.82
C SER A 166 -23.11 -0.72 -6.48
N LYS A 167 -23.48 -0.76 -5.19
CA LYS A 167 -24.87 -0.91 -4.72
C LYS A 167 -25.55 -2.16 -5.29
N ASP A 168 -24.77 -3.22 -5.54
CA ASP A 168 -25.24 -4.46 -6.14
C ASP A 168 -25.22 -5.59 -5.09
N THR A 169 -26.34 -5.69 -4.36
CA THR A 169 -26.53 -6.70 -3.32
C THR A 169 -26.54 -8.12 -3.88
N ASP A 170 -27.14 -8.32 -5.06
CA ASP A 170 -27.24 -9.64 -5.68
C ASP A 170 -25.87 -10.19 -6.08
N ILE A 171 -24.96 -9.33 -6.54
CA ILE A 171 -23.58 -9.73 -6.81
C ILE A 171 -22.83 -9.97 -5.50
N ALA A 172 -23.01 -9.12 -4.48
CA ALA A 172 -22.37 -9.32 -3.19
C ALA A 172 -22.74 -10.69 -2.58
N ILE A 173 -24.02 -11.05 -2.55
CA ILE A 173 -24.52 -12.37 -2.11
C ILE A 173 -23.87 -13.48 -2.94
N ARG A 174 -23.84 -13.35 -4.28
CA ARG A 174 -23.22 -14.36 -5.16
C ARG A 174 -21.72 -14.55 -4.89
N VAL A 175 -21.00 -13.49 -4.54
CA VAL A 175 -19.57 -13.58 -4.17
C VAL A 175 -19.43 -14.28 -2.83
N PHE A 176 -20.28 -13.96 -1.84
CA PHE A 176 -20.27 -14.63 -0.55
C PHE A 176 -20.63 -16.12 -0.66
N ASP A 177 -21.66 -16.49 -1.44
CA ASP A 177 -22.02 -17.88 -1.68
C ASP A 177 -20.89 -18.65 -2.37
N MET A 178 -20.15 -18.00 -3.26
CA MET A 178 -18.98 -18.59 -3.91
C MET A 178 -17.85 -18.89 -2.91
N GLY A 179 -17.56 -17.95 -2.00
CA GLY A 179 -16.55 -18.18 -0.97
C GLY A 179 -17.00 -19.21 0.07
N LEU A 180 -18.30 -19.27 0.39
CA LEU A 180 -18.86 -20.23 1.35
C LEU A 180 -18.67 -21.68 0.89
N LYS A 181 -18.75 -21.94 -0.42
CA LYS A 181 -18.46 -23.26 -1.00
C LYS A 181 -17.02 -23.71 -0.77
N LYS A 182 -16.08 -22.79 -0.59
CA LYS A 182 -14.64 -23.07 -0.46
C LYS A 182 -14.13 -22.97 0.98
N TYR A 183 -14.71 -22.05 1.76
CA TYR A 183 -14.26 -21.69 3.11
C TYR A 183 -15.41 -21.78 4.12
N GLY A 184 -16.33 -22.73 3.92
CA GLY A 184 -17.51 -22.91 4.78
C GLY A 184 -17.18 -23.46 6.17
N ASP A 185 -15.97 -23.97 6.34
CA ASP A 185 -15.38 -24.43 7.59
C ASP A 185 -14.60 -23.32 8.33
N GLU A 186 -14.37 -22.16 7.72
CA GLU A 186 -13.71 -21.01 8.33
C GLU A 186 -14.74 -20.16 9.10
N PRO A 187 -14.73 -20.16 10.44
CA PRO A 187 -15.75 -19.45 11.23
C PRO A 187 -15.69 -17.93 11.01
N GLU A 188 -14.51 -17.35 10.77
CA GLU A 188 -14.34 -15.94 10.46
C GLU A 188 -14.98 -15.56 9.12
N TYR A 189 -15.01 -16.48 8.15
CA TYR A 189 -15.71 -16.27 6.89
C TYR A 189 -17.23 -16.28 7.10
N ALA A 190 -17.74 -17.26 7.84
CA ALA A 190 -19.16 -17.36 8.17
C ALA A 190 -19.63 -16.12 8.96
N LEU A 191 -18.85 -15.66 9.94
CA LEU A 191 -19.14 -14.45 10.70
C LEU A 191 -19.21 -13.22 9.79
N ALA A 192 -18.23 -13.03 8.90
CA ALA A 192 -18.24 -11.90 7.96
C ALA A 192 -19.46 -11.94 7.02
N TYR A 193 -19.91 -13.13 6.61
CA TYR A 193 -21.11 -13.26 5.78
C TYR A 193 -22.39 -12.97 6.58
N VAL A 194 -22.51 -13.50 7.81
CA VAL A 194 -23.64 -13.21 8.71
C VAL A 194 -23.73 -11.71 9.01
N ASP A 195 -22.61 -11.07 9.33
CA ASP A 195 -22.53 -9.62 9.55
C ASP A 195 -22.99 -8.86 8.31
N PHE A 196 -22.61 -9.27 7.10
CA PHE A 196 -23.13 -8.66 5.88
C PHE A 196 -24.66 -8.82 5.76
N LEU A 197 -25.19 -10.02 5.98
CA LEU A 197 -26.62 -10.30 5.86
C LEU A 197 -27.45 -9.54 6.91
N SER A 198 -26.90 -9.29 8.11
CA SER A 198 -27.61 -8.52 9.14
C SER A 198 -27.84 -7.06 8.76
N HIS A 199 -27.04 -6.51 7.83
CA HIS A 199 -27.20 -5.14 7.33
C HIS A 199 -28.16 -5.04 6.12
N LEU A 200 -28.70 -6.16 5.62
CA LEU A 200 -29.66 -6.18 4.51
C LEU A 200 -31.13 -6.11 4.96
N ASN A 201 -31.38 -6.25 6.26
CA ASN A 201 -32.71 -6.24 6.87
C ASN A 201 -32.98 -4.92 7.59
#